data_AF-A0A9P7EAC0-F1
#
_entry.id   AF-A0A9P7EAC0-F1
#
_cell.length_a   1.000
_cell.length_b   1.000
_cell.length_c   1.000
_cell.angle_alpha   90.00
_cell.angle_beta   90.00
_cell.angle_gamma   90.00
#
_symmetry.space_group_name_H-M   'P 1'
#
loop_
_entity.id
_entity.type
_entity.pdbx_description
1 polymer ?
#
loop_
_entity_poly.entity_id
_entity_poly.type
_entity_poly.pdbx_seq_one_letter_code
_entity_poly.pdbx_strand_id
1 'polypeptide(L)'
;MSVSDTFGLQLAKYTNVAASAILIYDYFVTLHSEVQWAWGRKWGIIRIAFTISRYVPFAGALMTSYSAVKTWGTQDCAPFNDAVNGLHFLGIIASEGLLISRVYAFSGKKKAYLIILLSFGLVILVTCVILSAALINWNIPEPVTPPCVLEGARSSAFPYVLLMFFEIVLMSTTAILRYRHYLGSHSVLVKNIYRDGLLYMFGITMISTANVIVILVLPLSYSEMLNTPQIVAHSVLASRILFNLQVSREQPLLLTHRSTNAMDLLSRPHEFQARPRDSETACESDEA
;
A
#
# COMPACT_ATOMS: atom_id res chain seq x y z
N MET A 1 33.58 10.38 14.77
CA MET A 1 32.65 9.25 14.60
C MET A 1 33.08 8.16 15.57
N SER A 2 32.25 7.84 16.56
CA SER A 2 32.55 6.82 17.57
C SER A 2 32.31 5.40 17.02
N VAL A 3 32.81 4.36 17.69
CA VAL A 3 32.58 2.95 17.30
C VAL A 3 31.08 2.60 17.33
N SER A 4 30.30 3.23 18.20
CA SER A 4 28.86 3.06 18.29
C SER A 4 28.13 3.65 17.08
N ASP A 5 28.62 4.77 16.54
CA ASP A 5 28.03 5.45 15.39
C ASP A 5 28.28 4.66 14.09
N THR A 6 29.47 4.09 13.93
CA THR A 6 29.80 3.25 12.77
C THR A 6 28.98 1.96 12.76
N PHE A 7 28.73 1.36 13.93
CA PHE A 7 27.84 0.20 14.05
C PHE A 7 26.39 0.55 13.67
N GLY A 8 25.86 1.68 14.15
CA GLY A 8 24.51 2.14 13.80
C GLY A 8 24.32 2.34 12.30
N LEU A 9 25.31 2.97 11.65
CA LEU A 9 25.30 3.19 10.21
C LEU A 9 25.36 1.88 9.41
N GLN A 10 26.17 0.91 9.85
CA GLN A 10 26.21 -0.42 9.23
C GLN A 10 24.88 -1.15 9.38
N LEU A 11 24.27 -1.09 10.56
CA LEU A 11 22.97 -1.70 10.81
C LEU A 11 21.88 -1.10 9.92
N ALA A 12 21.86 0.22 9.75
CA ALA A 12 20.96 0.88 8.81
C ALA A 12 21.15 0.38 7.36
N LYS A 13 22.41 0.26 6.90
CA LYS A 13 22.71 -0.28 5.56
C LYS A 13 22.19 -1.71 5.37
N TYR A 14 22.47 -2.61 6.31
CA TYR A 14 22.00 -4.00 6.22
C TYR A 14 20.47 -4.08 6.24
N THR A 15 19.83 -3.27 7.08
CA THR A 15 18.36 -3.24 7.19
C THR A 15 17.72 -2.71 5.90
N ASN A 16 18.32 -1.72 5.25
CA ASN A 16 17.84 -1.19 3.97
C ASN A 16 17.97 -2.23 2.83
N VAL A 17 19.07 -2.98 2.79
CA VAL A 17 19.25 -4.09 1.84
C VAL A 17 18.22 -5.19 2.09
N ALA A 18 18.00 -5.57 3.35
CA ALA A 18 16.99 -6.56 3.71
C ALA A 18 15.56 -6.11 3.33
N ALA A 19 15.22 -4.85 3.59
CA ALA A 19 13.93 -4.26 3.18
C ALA A 19 13.77 -4.28 1.65
N SER A 20 14.83 -3.97 0.90
CA SER A 20 14.84 -4.03 -0.56
C SER A 20 14.59 -5.45 -1.08
N ALA A 21 15.21 -6.45 -0.45
CA ALA A 21 14.97 -7.85 -0.77
C ALA A 21 13.51 -8.26 -0.52
N ILE A 22 12.92 -7.81 0.60
CA ILE A 22 11.49 -8.03 0.91
C ILE A 22 10.60 -7.39 -0.14
N LEU A 23 10.91 -6.16 -0.58
CA LEU A 23 10.15 -5.47 -1.62
C LEU A 23 10.15 -6.25 -2.93
N ILE A 24 11.32 -6.72 -3.36
CA ILE A 24 11.48 -7.53 -4.58
C ILE A 24 10.72 -8.85 -4.44
N TYR A 25 10.84 -9.53 -3.30
CA TYR A 25 10.12 -10.77 -3.03
C TYR A 25 8.60 -10.58 -3.09
N ASP A 26 8.08 -9.56 -2.40
CA ASP A 26 6.64 -9.26 -2.39
C ASP A 26 6.13 -8.92 -3.80
N TYR A 27 6.93 -8.19 -4.59
CA TYR A 27 6.60 -7.88 -5.98
C TYR A 27 6.37 -9.14 -6.81
N PHE A 28 7.30 -10.10 -6.77
CA PHE A 28 7.14 -11.35 -7.52
C PHE A 28 5.94 -12.18 -7.05
N VAL A 29 5.71 -12.25 -5.74
CA VAL A 29 4.57 -12.98 -5.17
C VAL A 29 3.24 -12.35 -5.59
N THR A 30 3.17 -11.03 -5.65
CA THR A 30 1.93 -10.30 -5.94
C THR A 30 1.77 -9.91 -7.41
N LEU A 31 2.76 -10.20 -8.25
CA LEU A 31 2.77 -9.88 -9.68
C LEU A 31 1.56 -10.48 -10.41
N HIS A 32 1.18 -11.72 -10.07
CA HIS A 32 0.03 -12.38 -10.68
C HIS A 32 -1.28 -11.60 -10.43
N SER A 33 -1.52 -11.22 -9.18
CA SER A 33 -2.69 -10.41 -8.79
C SER A 33 -2.62 -9.00 -9.37
N GLU A 34 -1.42 -8.43 -9.48
CA GLU A 34 -1.19 -7.12 -10.10
C GLU A 34 -1.56 -7.14 -11.58
N VAL A 35 -1.08 -8.13 -12.34
CA VAL A 35 -1.38 -8.26 -13.77
C VAL A 35 -2.88 -8.44 -13.98
N GLN A 36 -3.53 -9.33 -13.22
CA GLN A 36 -4.98 -9.52 -13.31
C GLN A 36 -5.77 -8.24 -13.05
N TRP A 37 -5.31 -7.40 -12.11
CA TRP A 37 -6.01 -6.18 -11.77
C TRP A 37 -5.70 -4.99 -12.70
N ALA A 38 -4.42 -4.82 -13.04
CA ALA A 38 -3.93 -3.66 -13.78
C ALA A 38 -4.16 -3.82 -15.29
N TRP A 39 -4.19 -5.05 -15.81
CA TRP A 39 -4.40 -5.32 -17.22
C TRP A 39 -5.87 -5.10 -17.61
N GLY A 40 -6.12 -4.20 -18.56
CA GLY A 40 -7.46 -3.90 -19.08
C GLY A 40 -8.28 -2.87 -18.29
N ARG A 41 -7.81 -2.39 -17.13
CA ARG A 41 -8.51 -1.36 -16.35
C ARG A 41 -8.21 0.05 -16.84
N LYS A 42 -9.16 1.00 -16.74
CA LYS A 42 -8.90 2.42 -17.04
C LYS A 42 -7.95 3.05 -16.01
N TRP A 43 -7.12 3.99 -16.45
CA TRP A 43 -6.28 4.79 -15.55
C TRP A 43 -7.16 5.74 -14.75
N GLY A 44 -7.17 5.57 -13.43
CA GLY A 44 -7.89 6.40 -12.49
C GLY A 44 -7.05 6.67 -11.25
N ILE A 45 -7.54 7.55 -10.37
CA ILE A 45 -6.77 8.08 -9.22
C ILE A 45 -6.20 6.95 -8.34
N ILE A 46 -7.02 5.94 -7.99
CA ILE A 46 -6.58 4.81 -7.16
C ILE A 46 -5.48 3.99 -7.84
N ARG A 47 -5.55 3.84 -9.17
CA ARG A 47 -4.51 3.13 -9.93
C ARG A 47 -3.21 3.91 -9.98
N ILE A 48 -3.28 5.23 -10.17
CA ILE A 48 -2.11 6.09 -10.16
C ILE A 48 -1.45 6.06 -8.78
N ALA A 49 -2.23 6.23 -7.70
CA ALA A 49 -1.73 6.14 -6.33
C ALA A 49 -1.08 4.77 -6.06
N PHE A 50 -1.68 3.68 -6.52
CA PHE A 50 -1.10 2.34 -6.40
C PHE A 50 0.20 2.18 -7.18
N THR A 51 0.26 2.65 -8.43
CA THR A 51 1.50 2.60 -9.22
C THR A 51 2.60 3.41 -8.52
N ILE A 52 2.29 4.61 -8.05
CA ILE A 52 3.27 5.44 -7.34
C ILE A 52 3.74 4.75 -6.05
N SER A 53 2.82 4.30 -5.19
CA SER A 53 3.17 3.63 -3.92
C SER A 53 3.98 2.37 -4.13
N ARG A 54 3.83 1.69 -5.27
CA ARG A 54 4.49 0.41 -5.56
C ARG A 54 5.83 0.56 -6.26
N TYR A 55 5.97 1.48 -7.21
CA TYR A 55 7.18 1.61 -8.02
C TYR A 55 8.17 2.66 -7.49
N VAL A 56 7.71 3.70 -6.78
CA VAL A 56 8.60 4.71 -6.19
C VAL A 56 9.56 4.13 -5.13
N PRO A 57 9.14 3.19 -4.25
CA PRO A 57 10.06 2.58 -3.29
C PRO A 57 11.21 1.81 -3.94
N PHE A 58 11.04 1.26 -5.15
CA PHE A 58 12.15 0.64 -5.89
C PHE A 58 13.21 1.66 -6.29
N ALA A 59 12.78 2.83 -6.79
CA ALA A 59 13.69 3.91 -7.11
C ALA A 59 14.42 4.42 -5.85
N GLY A 60 13.69 4.61 -4.75
CA GLY A 60 14.27 4.99 -3.46
C GLY A 60 15.29 3.97 -2.96
N ALA A 61 14.94 2.69 -2.93
CA ALA A 61 15.82 1.60 -2.51
C ALA A 61 17.10 1.48 -3.36
N LEU A 62 16.97 1.63 -4.68
CA LEU A 62 18.10 1.61 -5.61
C LEU A 62 19.04 2.80 -5.36
N MET A 63 18.47 3.99 -5.17
CA MET A 63 19.26 5.19 -4.87
C MET A 63 19.95 5.11 -3.51
N THR A 64 19.29 4.59 -2.47
CA THR A 64 19.88 4.34 -1.15
C THR A 64 21.01 3.31 -1.22
N SER A 65 20.84 2.26 -2.03
CA SER A 65 21.89 1.26 -2.24
C SER A 65 23.08 1.85 -3.00
N TYR A 66 22.83 2.70 -3.99
CA TYR A 66 23.87 3.42 -4.72
C TYR A 66 24.65 4.39 -3.82
N SER A 67 23.99 5.13 -2.94
CA SER A 67 24.68 6.01 -1.98
C SER A 67 25.51 5.23 -0.96
N ALA A 68 25.10 4.01 -0.61
CA ALA A 68 25.83 3.18 0.34
C ALA A 68 27.19 2.67 -0.21
N VAL A 69 27.31 2.52 -1.54
CA VAL A 69 28.52 2.03 -2.23
C VAL A 69 29.36 3.18 -2.77
N LYS A 70 28.75 4.30 -3.16
CA LYS A 70 29.47 5.44 -3.71
C LYS A 70 30.26 6.17 -2.63
N THR A 71 31.56 6.29 -2.84
CA THR A 71 32.42 7.22 -2.09
C THR A 71 32.27 8.61 -2.67
N TRP A 72 31.51 9.46 -1.96
CA TRP A 72 31.43 10.87 -2.27
C TRP A 72 32.74 11.52 -1.83
N GLY A 73 33.56 11.95 -2.79
CA GLY A 73 34.81 12.68 -2.52
C GLY A 73 34.52 14.10 -2.04
N THR A 74 34.92 15.12 -2.79
CA THR A 74 34.64 16.54 -2.48
C THR A 74 33.34 17.07 -3.12
N GLN A 75 32.48 16.17 -3.62
CA GLN A 75 31.30 16.55 -4.41
C GLN A 75 30.07 16.67 -3.52
N ASP A 76 29.30 17.76 -3.71
CA ASP A 76 28.05 18.00 -2.97
C ASP A 76 27.02 16.90 -3.25
N CYS A 77 26.65 16.20 -2.18
CA CYS A 77 25.73 15.06 -2.15
C CYS A 77 24.34 15.43 -1.60
N ALA A 78 24.17 16.67 -1.14
CA ALA A 78 22.90 17.24 -0.70
C ALA A 78 21.75 17.06 -1.72
N PRO A 79 21.89 17.41 -3.02
CA PRO A 79 20.78 17.26 -3.97
C PRO A 79 20.37 15.80 -4.20
N PHE A 80 21.30 14.87 -4.01
CA PHE A 80 21.01 13.44 -4.10
C PHE A 80 20.18 12.98 -2.88
N ASN A 81 20.58 13.38 -1.67
CA ASN A 81 19.84 13.05 -0.45
C ASN A 81 18.43 13.67 -0.45
N ASP A 82 18.29 14.90 -0.92
CA ASP A 82 16.99 15.56 -1.07
C ASP A 82 16.09 14.82 -2.08
N ALA A 83 16.65 14.35 -3.19
CA ALA A 83 15.91 13.55 -4.17
C ALA A 83 15.46 12.21 -3.58
N VAL A 84 16.32 11.53 -2.81
CA VAL A 84 15.97 10.28 -2.10
C VAL A 84 14.82 10.55 -1.12
N ASN A 85 14.92 11.58 -0.29
CA ASN A 85 13.86 11.96 0.66
C ASN A 85 12.55 12.28 -0.06
N GLY A 86 12.59 13.03 -1.16
CA GLY A 86 11.42 13.36 -1.97
C GLY A 86 10.70 12.13 -2.51
N LEU A 87 11.44 11.13 -2.99
CA LEU A 87 10.87 9.84 -3.40
C LEU A 87 10.24 9.10 -2.22
N HIS A 88 10.87 9.13 -1.04
CA HIS A 88 10.31 8.50 0.14
C HIS A 88 8.96 9.12 0.53
N PHE A 89 8.90 10.46 0.60
CA PHE A 89 7.66 11.18 0.88
C PHE A 89 6.57 10.88 -0.16
N LEU A 90 6.91 10.87 -1.44
CA LEU A 90 5.96 10.57 -2.51
C LEU A 90 5.36 9.16 -2.36
N GLY A 91 6.17 8.16 -2.02
CA GLY A 91 5.71 6.80 -1.79
C GLY A 91 4.77 6.67 -0.59
N ILE A 92 5.07 7.39 0.51
CA ILE A 92 4.21 7.45 1.70
C ILE A 92 2.88 8.12 1.36
N ILE A 93 2.89 9.31 0.75
CA ILE A 93 1.67 10.04 0.36
C ILE A 93 0.76 9.17 -0.52
N ALA A 94 1.34 8.44 -1.46
CA ALA A 94 0.60 7.53 -2.32
C ALA A 94 -0.02 6.36 -1.53
N SER A 95 0.72 5.77 -0.59
CA SER A 95 0.25 4.69 0.29
C SER A 95 -0.88 5.16 1.20
N GLU A 96 -0.75 6.34 1.81
CA GLU A 96 -1.79 6.99 2.61
C GLU A 96 -3.05 7.27 1.79
N GLY A 97 -2.89 7.71 0.54
CA GLY A 97 -4.00 7.87 -0.40
C GLY A 97 -4.79 6.58 -0.61
N LEU A 98 -4.12 5.42 -0.67
CA LEU A 98 -4.78 4.12 -0.75
C LEU A 98 -5.55 3.79 0.54
N LEU A 99 -4.99 4.08 1.71
CA LEU A 99 -5.68 3.88 2.99
C LEU A 99 -6.93 4.77 3.11
N ILE A 100 -6.84 6.05 2.74
CA ILE A 100 -7.98 6.98 2.69
C ILE A 100 -9.06 6.45 1.72
N SER A 101 -8.65 5.98 0.53
CA SER A 101 -9.59 5.44 -0.47
C SER A 101 -10.39 4.26 0.08
N ARG A 102 -9.75 3.46 0.95
CA ARG A 102 -10.39 2.35 1.65
C ARG A 102 -11.39 2.82 2.68
N VAL A 103 -11.03 3.80 3.52
CA VAL A 103 -11.98 4.39 4.48
C VAL A 103 -13.20 4.93 3.76
N TYR A 104 -13.00 5.63 2.63
CA TYR A 104 -14.09 6.12 1.79
C TYR A 104 -15.01 5.01 1.27
N ALA A 105 -14.44 3.88 0.84
CA ALA A 105 -15.21 2.72 0.40
C ALA A 105 -16.06 2.14 1.54
N PHE A 106 -15.49 2.02 2.74
CA PHE A 106 -16.20 1.50 3.91
C PHE A 106 -17.24 2.44 4.51
N SER A 107 -17.06 3.75 4.35
CA SER A 107 -18.06 4.75 4.74
C SER A 107 -19.32 4.75 3.87
N GLY A 108 -19.49 3.78 2.96
CA GLY A 108 -20.62 3.72 2.03
C GLY A 108 -20.54 4.82 0.96
N LYS A 109 -19.32 5.20 0.54
CA LYS A 109 -19.06 6.25 -0.46
C LYS A 109 -19.55 7.65 -0.07
N LYS A 110 -19.75 7.92 1.22
CA LYS A 110 -20.04 9.26 1.74
C LYS A 110 -18.85 10.18 1.53
N LYS A 111 -19.00 11.19 0.66
CA LYS A 111 -17.92 12.14 0.31
C LYS A 111 -17.37 12.90 1.51
N ALA A 112 -18.15 13.07 2.57
CA ALA A 112 -17.74 13.73 3.80
C ALA A 112 -16.44 13.13 4.39
N TYR A 113 -16.35 11.80 4.52
CA TYR A 113 -15.14 11.15 5.07
C TYR A 113 -13.91 11.35 4.19
N LEU A 114 -14.08 11.33 2.87
CA LEU A 114 -12.99 11.59 1.94
C LEU A 114 -12.48 13.03 2.07
N ILE A 115 -13.39 14.00 2.10
CA ILE A 115 -13.04 15.42 2.22
C ILE A 115 -12.35 15.69 3.56
N ILE A 116 -12.87 15.16 4.66
CA ILE A 116 -12.31 15.34 6.01
C ILE A 116 -10.91 14.72 6.12
N LEU A 117 -10.72 13.49 5.64
CA LEU A 117 -9.41 12.83 5.73
C LEU A 117 -8.38 13.46 4.79
N LEU A 118 -8.81 13.88 3.59
CA LEU A 118 -7.92 14.56 2.65
C LEU A 118 -7.53 15.95 3.15
N SER A 119 -8.48 16.72 3.72
CA SER A 119 -8.17 18.03 4.31
C SER A 119 -7.25 17.89 5.51
N PHE A 120 -7.48 16.89 6.36
CA PHE A 120 -6.63 16.61 7.50
C PHE A 120 -5.21 16.20 7.09
N GLY A 121 -5.09 15.31 6.10
CA GLY A 121 -3.80 14.94 5.52
C GLY A 121 -3.07 16.13 4.87
N LEU A 122 -3.80 17.00 4.16
CA LEU A 122 -3.23 18.22 3.58
C LEU A 122 -2.70 19.18 4.64
N VAL A 123 -3.44 19.39 5.73
CA VAL A 123 -3.00 20.23 6.86
C VAL A 123 -1.72 19.68 7.47
N ILE A 124 -1.63 18.36 7.66
CA ILE A 124 -0.42 17.72 8.16
C ILE A 124 0.75 17.95 7.21
N LEU A 125 0.58 17.71 5.91
CA LEU A 125 1.64 17.92 4.91
C LEU A 125 2.13 19.37 4.89
N VAL A 126 1.21 20.34 4.92
CA VAL A 126 1.55 21.77 4.97
C VAL A 126 2.30 22.10 6.25
N THR A 127 1.88 21.53 7.39
CA THR A 127 2.54 21.73 8.68
C THR A 127 3.96 21.15 8.66
N CYS A 128 4.17 19.97 8.08
CA CYS A 128 5.50 19.40 7.89
C CYS A 128 6.40 20.35 7.08
N VAL A 129 5.93 20.85 5.94
CA VAL A 129 6.72 21.75 5.07
C VAL A 129 7.06 23.06 5.79
N ILE A 130 6.09 23.66 6.49
CA ILE A 130 6.31 24.90 7.23
C ILE A 130 7.32 24.69 8.36
N LEU A 131 7.20 23.62 9.13
CA LEU A 131 8.13 23.32 10.22
C LEU A 131 9.54 23.06 9.68
N SER A 132 9.68 22.30 8.60
CA SER A 132 10.98 22.09 7.94
C SER A 132 11.61 23.41 7.48
N ALA A 133 10.83 24.30 6.85
CA ALA A 133 11.33 25.61 6.41
C ALA A 133 11.65 26.57 7.57
N ALA A 134 10.84 26.56 8.64
CA ALA A 134 11.03 27.43 9.80
C ALA A 134 12.25 27.02 10.65
N LEU A 135 12.52 25.72 10.76
CA LEU A 135 13.69 25.20 11.46
C LEU A 135 14.99 25.50 10.71
N ILE A 136 14.98 25.58 9.37
CA ILE A 136 16.14 26.07 8.59
C ILE A 136 16.45 27.53 8.92
N ASN A 137 15.43 28.35 9.21
CA ASN A 137 15.61 29.77 9.56
C ASN A 137 16.06 29.98 11.01
N TRP A 138 15.85 29.02 11.90
CA TRP A 138 16.40 29.05 13.25
C TRP A 138 17.73 28.30 13.20
N ASN A 139 18.85 29.03 13.15
CA ASN A 139 20.23 28.48 13.20
C ASN A 139 20.49 27.65 14.48
N ILE A 140 19.83 26.51 14.62
CA ILE A 140 20.17 25.48 15.58
C ILE A 140 21.44 24.85 15.02
N PRO A 141 22.55 24.82 15.78
CA PRO A 141 23.78 24.19 15.31
C PRO A 141 23.49 22.71 15.07
N GLU A 142 23.27 22.34 13.80
CA GLU A 142 23.28 20.95 13.41
C GLU A 142 24.71 20.43 13.62
N PRO A 143 24.89 19.26 14.27
CA PRO A 143 26.21 18.66 14.36
C PRO A 143 26.73 18.49 12.93
N VAL A 144 27.93 19.01 12.68
CA VAL A 144 28.60 18.98 11.37
C VAL A 144 28.88 17.51 11.00
N THR A 145 27.87 16.85 10.46
CA THR A 145 28.00 15.53 9.85
C THR A 145 28.61 15.75 8.46
N PRO A 146 29.50 14.86 8.00
CA PRO A 146 29.98 14.94 6.64
C PRO A 146 28.76 14.95 5.71
N PRO A 147 28.72 15.83 4.68
CA PRO A 147 27.51 16.08 3.88
C PRO A 147 26.91 14.82 3.23
N CYS A 148 27.68 13.73 3.19
CA CYS A 148 27.38 12.50 2.48
C CYS A 148 27.08 11.30 3.38
N VAL A 149 26.84 11.52 4.68
CA VAL A 149 26.24 10.51 5.56
C VAL A 149 24.75 10.80 5.63
N LEU A 150 23.93 9.79 5.30
CA LEU A 150 22.48 9.85 5.47
C LEU A 150 22.19 9.70 6.98
N GLU A 151 22.29 10.80 7.71
CA GLU A 151 21.86 10.91 9.11
C GLU A 151 20.76 11.98 9.18
N GLY A 152 19.61 11.60 9.72
CA GLY A 152 18.50 12.53 9.94
C GLY A 152 18.78 13.49 11.10
N ALA A 153 18.21 14.70 11.03
CA ALA A 153 18.16 15.59 12.17
C ALA A 153 17.09 15.12 13.17
N ARG A 154 17.20 15.50 14.46
CA ARG A 154 16.10 15.23 15.42
C ARG A 154 14.80 15.92 15.02
N SER A 155 14.87 17.01 14.25
CA SER A 155 13.68 17.65 13.66
C SER A 155 12.95 16.75 12.67
N SER A 156 13.63 15.78 12.05
CA SER A 156 13.01 14.78 11.19
C SER A 156 12.01 13.89 11.94
N ALA A 157 11.99 13.89 13.28
CA ALA A 157 10.96 13.18 14.05
C ALA A 157 9.55 13.75 13.85
N PHE A 158 9.41 15.08 13.65
CA PHE A 158 8.12 15.75 13.52
C PHE A 158 7.22 15.18 12.41
N PRO A 159 7.70 15.03 11.15
CA PRO A 159 6.87 14.46 10.09
C PRO A 159 6.45 13.01 10.39
N TYR A 160 7.30 12.20 11.02
CA TYR A 160 6.94 10.83 11.39
C TYR A 160 5.93 10.78 12.55
N VAL A 161 6.01 11.68 13.53
CA VAL A 161 5.02 11.79 14.61
C VAL A 161 3.65 12.19 14.06
N LEU A 162 3.61 13.18 13.14
CA LEU A 162 2.38 13.60 12.49
C LEU A 162 1.79 12.49 11.61
N LEU A 163 2.64 11.76 10.87
CA LEU A 163 2.23 10.59 10.08
C LEU A 163 1.64 9.50 10.98
N MET A 164 2.32 9.13 12.07
CA MET A 164 1.82 8.15 13.02
C MET A 164 0.46 8.58 13.60
N PHE A 165 0.30 9.85 13.93
CA PHE A 165 -1.00 10.38 14.38
C PHE A 165 -2.08 10.23 13.31
N PHE A 166 -1.76 10.54 12.05
CA PHE A 166 -2.68 10.36 10.92
C PHE A 166 -3.09 8.89 10.72
N GLU A 167 -2.15 7.97 10.78
CA GLU A 167 -2.40 6.53 10.66
C GLU A 167 -3.30 6.02 11.79
N ILE A 168 -3.10 6.49 13.03
CA ILE A 168 -3.98 6.16 14.16
C ILE A 168 -5.40 6.67 13.90
N VAL A 169 -5.57 7.87 13.35
CA VAL A 169 -6.88 8.41 12.96
C VAL A 169 -7.53 7.56 11.86
N LEU A 170 -6.77 7.14 10.84
CA LEU A 170 -7.27 6.26 9.79
C LEU A 170 -7.68 4.88 10.33
N MET A 171 -6.85 4.28 11.16
CA MET A 171 -7.09 2.97 11.77
C MET A 171 -8.31 3.02 12.70
N SER A 172 -8.39 4.01 13.58
CA SER A 172 -9.53 4.20 14.49
C SER A 172 -10.82 4.46 13.74
N THR A 173 -10.81 5.33 12.71
CA THR A 173 -11.97 5.58 11.86
C THR A 173 -12.44 4.29 11.18
N THR A 174 -11.51 3.50 10.63
CA THR A 174 -11.81 2.20 10.01
C THR A 174 -12.41 1.23 11.02
N ALA A 175 -11.87 1.16 12.24
CA ALA A 175 -12.36 0.30 13.31
C ALA A 175 -13.77 0.70 13.78
N ILE A 176 -14.04 2.00 13.91
CA ILE A 176 -15.37 2.52 14.29
C ILE A 176 -16.39 2.21 13.19
N LEU A 177 -16.07 2.51 11.93
CA LEU A 177 -16.94 2.19 10.79
C LEU A 177 -17.24 0.69 10.73
N ARG A 178 -16.23 -0.15 10.99
CA ARG A 178 -16.39 -1.60 11.10
C ARG A 178 -17.33 -1.96 12.23
N TYR A 179 -17.13 -1.44 13.44
CA TYR A 179 -17.96 -1.76 14.59
C TYR A 179 -19.43 -1.43 14.31
N ARG A 180 -19.70 -0.24 13.72
CA ARG A 180 -21.06 0.17 13.33
C ARG A 180 -21.67 -0.74 12.27
N HIS A 181 -20.89 -1.20 11.29
CA HIS A 181 -21.38 -2.12 10.26
C HIS A 181 -21.58 -3.55 10.80
N TYR A 182 -20.77 -3.97 11.77
CA TYR A 182 -20.85 -5.27 12.43
C TYR A 182 -22.17 -5.43 13.21
N LEU A 183 -22.64 -4.36 13.85
CA LEU A 183 -23.95 -4.34 14.53
C LEU A 183 -25.15 -4.58 13.57
N GLY A 184 -24.98 -4.42 12.25
CA GLY A 184 -26.06 -4.56 11.27
C GLY A 184 -25.92 -5.72 10.28
N SER A 185 -24.82 -6.48 10.27
CA SER A 185 -24.56 -7.49 9.23
C SER A 185 -23.85 -8.73 9.76
N HIS A 186 -24.46 -9.90 9.56
CA HIS A 186 -23.98 -11.22 10.03
C HIS A 186 -23.11 -11.99 9.01
N SER A 187 -22.70 -11.38 7.90
CA SER A 187 -21.95 -12.09 6.85
C SER A 187 -20.51 -12.42 7.27
N VAL A 188 -20.18 -13.72 7.30
CA VAL A 188 -18.85 -14.26 7.64
C VAL A 188 -17.76 -13.78 6.66
N LEU A 189 -18.12 -13.57 5.39
CA LEU A 189 -17.18 -13.10 4.37
C LEU A 189 -16.69 -11.68 4.69
N VAL A 190 -17.63 -10.78 5.01
CA VAL A 190 -17.34 -9.40 5.46
C VAL A 190 -16.47 -9.42 6.72
N LYS A 191 -16.69 -10.35 7.66
CA LYS A 191 -15.89 -10.44 8.88
C LYS A 191 -14.40 -10.71 8.61
N ASN A 192 -14.07 -11.64 7.72
CA ASN A 192 -12.68 -12.02 7.44
C ASN A 192 -11.92 -10.92 6.69
N ILE A 193 -12.54 -10.34 5.66
CA ILE A 193 -11.94 -9.26 4.85
C ILE A 193 -11.57 -8.05 5.72
N TYR A 194 -12.44 -7.73 6.68
CA TYR A 194 -12.23 -6.60 7.59
C TYR A 194 -11.20 -6.90 8.66
N ARG A 195 -11.09 -8.17 9.11
CA ARG A 195 -10.02 -8.57 10.04
C ARG A 195 -8.66 -8.40 9.38
N ASP A 196 -8.50 -8.93 8.18
CA ASP A 196 -7.23 -8.89 7.47
C ASP A 196 -6.87 -7.45 7.12
N GLY A 197 -7.88 -6.64 6.76
CA GLY A 197 -7.71 -5.23 6.50
C GLY A 197 -7.16 -4.38 7.63
N LEU A 198 -7.71 -4.55 8.83
CA LEU A 198 -7.25 -3.84 10.03
C LEU A 198 -5.91 -4.36 10.52
N LEU A 199 -5.61 -5.65 10.34
CA LEU A 199 -4.29 -6.20 10.67
C LEU A 199 -3.18 -5.53 9.84
N TYR A 200 -3.42 -5.31 8.55
CA TYR A 200 -2.45 -4.58 7.72
C TYR A 200 -2.29 -3.11 8.13
N MET A 201 -3.39 -2.39 8.41
CA MET A 201 -3.32 -1.01 8.91
C MET A 201 -2.61 -0.93 10.26
N PHE A 202 -2.86 -1.90 11.15
CA PHE A 202 -2.15 -2.01 12.43
C PHE A 202 -0.65 -2.23 12.23
N GLY A 203 -0.26 -3.09 11.27
CA GLY A 203 1.14 -3.27 10.89
C GLY A 203 1.81 -1.99 10.40
N ILE A 204 1.11 -1.19 9.58
CA ILE A 204 1.56 0.13 9.12
C ILE A 204 1.79 1.07 10.30
N THR A 205 0.81 1.18 11.20
CA THR A 205 0.94 2.03 12.40
C THR A 205 2.08 1.57 13.31
N MET A 206 2.24 0.27 13.50
CA MET A 206 3.31 -0.29 14.33
C MET A 206 4.70 0.05 13.80
N ILE A 207 4.93 -0.06 12.48
CA ILE A 207 6.25 0.28 11.92
C ILE A 207 6.53 1.77 11.99
N SER A 208 5.52 2.62 11.77
CA SER A 208 5.65 4.07 11.92
C SER A 208 5.92 4.47 13.38
N THR A 209 5.25 3.83 14.35
CA THR A 209 5.54 4.01 15.78
C THR A 209 6.97 3.56 16.12
N ALA A 210 7.42 2.43 15.60
CA ALA A 210 8.80 1.97 15.79
C ALA A 210 9.81 2.98 15.24
N ASN A 211 9.55 3.55 14.06
CA ASN A 211 10.41 4.58 13.47
C ASN A 211 10.47 5.86 14.34
N VAL A 212 9.32 6.33 14.83
CA VAL A 212 9.28 7.46 15.78
C VAL A 212 10.10 7.18 17.04
N ILE A 213 9.98 5.98 17.61
CA ILE A 213 10.75 5.57 18.80
C ILE A 213 12.24 5.57 18.49
N VAL A 214 12.66 5.02 17.35
CA VAL A 214 14.07 4.99 16.93
C VAL A 214 14.62 6.41 16.83
N ILE A 215 13.92 7.34 16.18
CA ILE A 215 14.41 8.71 15.99
C ILE A 215 14.48 9.49 17.32
N LEU A 216 13.53 9.27 18.24
CA LEU A 216 13.47 10.02 19.50
C LEU A 216 14.38 9.46 20.60
N VAL A 217 14.56 8.14 20.65
CA VAL A 217 15.23 7.45 21.76
C VAL A 217 16.68 7.09 21.43
N LEU A 218 16.96 6.67 20.18
CA LEU A 218 18.29 6.19 19.79
C LEU A 218 19.19 7.34 19.31
N PRO A 219 20.52 7.12 19.26
CA PRO A 219 21.45 8.06 18.64
C PRO A 219 21.11 8.33 17.17
N LEU A 220 21.48 9.51 16.67
CA LEU A 220 21.16 9.95 15.31
C LEU A 220 21.65 8.99 14.21
N SER A 221 22.72 8.24 14.47
CA SER A 221 23.24 7.21 13.55
C SER A 221 22.28 6.05 13.28
N TYR A 222 21.21 5.91 14.06
CA TYR A 222 20.14 4.91 13.85
C TYR A 222 18.88 5.50 13.18
N SER A 223 18.80 6.82 12.98
CA SER A 223 17.59 7.51 12.51
C SER A 223 17.08 6.99 11.15
N GLU A 224 17.99 6.62 10.24
CA GLU A 224 17.65 6.12 8.91
C GLU A 224 17.43 4.60 8.86
N MET A 225 17.61 3.89 9.99
CA MET A 225 17.51 2.43 10.04
C MET A 225 16.12 1.92 9.63
N LEU A 226 15.06 2.63 10.03
CA LEU A 226 13.69 2.21 9.77
C LEU A 226 13.01 2.96 8.62
N ASN A 227 13.67 3.92 7.98
CA ASN A 227 13.09 4.71 6.89
C ASN A 227 12.75 3.84 5.66
N THR A 228 13.72 3.08 5.15
CA THR A 228 13.48 2.15 4.01
C THR A 228 12.53 0.99 4.40
N PRO A 229 12.67 0.33 5.55
CA PRO A 229 11.68 -0.65 6.01
C PRO A 229 10.25 -0.08 6.10
N GLN A 230 10.10 1.15 6.60
CA GLN A 230 8.80 1.80 6.72
C GLN A 230 8.17 1.99 5.34
N ILE A 231 8.86 2.57 4.36
CA ILE A 231 8.29 2.76 3.03
C ILE A 231 7.98 1.44 2.33
N VAL A 232 8.83 0.42 2.49
CA VAL A 232 8.59 -0.91 1.94
C VAL A 232 7.35 -1.53 2.56
N ALA A 233 7.21 -1.47 3.90
CA ALA A 233 6.03 -1.97 4.59
C ALA A 233 4.76 -1.22 4.16
N HIS A 234 4.80 0.10 4.06
CA HIS A 234 3.71 0.92 3.54
C HIS A 234 3.29 0.46 2.14
N SER A 235 4.25 0.27 1.24
CA SER A 235 4.01 -0.18 -0.13
C SER A 235 3.38 -1.58 -0.20
N VAL A 236 3.96 -2.54 0.51
CA VAL A 236 3.54 -3.94 0.53
C VAL A 236 2.17 -4.08 1.18
N LEU A 237 1.99 -3.48 2.36
CA LEU A 237 0.74 -3.56 3.13
C LEU A 237 -0.38 -2.82 2.39
N ALA A 238 -0.13 -1.63 1.82
CA ALA A 238 -1.12 -0.92 1.01
C ALA A 238 -1.51 -1.71 -0.25
N SER A 239 -0.56 -2.38 -0.90
CA SER A 239 -0.82 -3.26 -2.05
C SER A 239 -1.70 -4.45 -1.67
N ARG A 240 -1.37 -5.16 -0.58
CA ARG A 240 -2.14 -6.31 -0.08
C ARG A 240 -3.55 -5.90 0.36
N ILE A 241 -3.68 -4.75 1.00
CA ILE A 241 -4.97 -4.13 1.34
C ILE A 241 -5.82 -3.93 0.08
N LEU A 242 -5.23 -3.39 -0.98
CA LEU A 242 -5.93 -3.10 -2.23
C LEU A 242 -6.40 -4.39 -2.93
N PHE A 243 -5.54 -5.40 -3.03
CA PHE A 243 -5.90 -6.68 -3.66
C PHE A 243 -6.98 -7.42 -2.86
N ASN A 244 -6.87 -7.48 -1.54
CA ASN A 244 -7.88 -8.13 -0.70
C ASN A 244 -9.25 -7.48 -0.86
N LEU A 245 -9.32 -6.15 -1.02
CA LEU A 245 -10.58 -5.45 -1.25
C LEU A 245 -11.22 -5.80 -2.60
N GLN A 246 -10.41 -6.11 -3.62
CA GLN A 246 -10.90 -6.39 -4.98
C GLN A 246 -11.38 -7.81 -5.13
N VAL A 247 -10.62 -8.78 -4.65
CA VAL A 247 -11.05 -10.19 -4.57
C VAL A 247 -12.42 -10.28 -3.88
N SER A 248 -12.59 -9.49 -2.83
CA SER A 248 -13.85 -9.37 -2.10
C SER A 248 -15.00 -8.75 -2.90
N ARG A 249 -14.72 -7.83 -3.83
CA ARG A 249 -15.74 -7.19 -4.65
C ARG A 249 -16.18 -8.09 -5.80
N GLU A 250 -15.30 -8.94 -6.29
CA GLU A 250 -15.56 -9.86 -7.40
C GLU A 250 -16.28 -11.13 -6.94
N GLN A 251 -16.00 -11.63 -5.73
CA GLN A 251 -16.64 -12.84 -5.18
C GLN A 251 -18.18 -12.82 -5.16
N PRO A 252 -18.86 -11.75 -4.66
CA PRO A 252 -20.31 -11.68 -4.71
C PRO A 252 -20.85 -11.67 -6.15
N LEU A 253 -20.17 -10.98 -7.07
CA LEU A 253 -20.58 -10.91 -8.47
C LEU A 253 -20.49 -12.28 -9.17
N LEU A 254 -19.43 -13.04 -8.89
CA LEU A 254 -19.27 -14.40 -9.40
C LEU A 254 -20.32 -15.36 -8.85
N LEU A 255 -20.67 -15.25 -7.57
CA LEU A 255 -21.75 -16.06 -6.98
C LEU A 255 -23.11 -15.73 -7.57
N THR A 256 -23.42 -14.44 -7.76
CA THR A 256 -24.67 -14.02 -8.43
C THR A 256 -24.71 -14.54 -9.87
N HIS A 257 -23.63 -14.36 -10.65
CA HIS A 257 -23.57 -14.84 -12.03
C HIS A 257 -23.67 -16.38 -12.12
N ARG A 258 -23.03 -17.12 -11.21
CA ARG A 258 -23.13 -18.58 -11.14
C ARG A 258 -24.54 -19.03 -10.78
N SER A 259 -25.21 -18.32 -9.86
CA SER A 259 -26.61 -18.58 -9.50
C SER A 259 -27.54 -18.31 -10.67
N THR A 260 -27.37 -17.20 -11.41
CA THR A 260 -28.16 -16.87 -12.60
C THR A 260 -27.97 -17.94 -13.69
N ASN A 261 -26.73 -18.31 -14.00
CA ASN A 261 -26.44 -19.33 -15.00
C ASN A 261 -26.97 -20.72 -14.63
N ALA A 262 -26.93 -21.09 -13.35
CA ALA A 262 -27.52 -22.35 -12.87
C ALA A 262 -29.05 -22.33 -12.96
N MET A 263 -29.68 -21.20 -12.70
CA MET A 263 -31.13 -21.02 -12.82
C MET A 263 -31.59 -21.02 -14.29
N ASP A 264 -30.79 -20.45 -15.20
CA ASP A 264 -31.02 -20.53 -16.65
C ASP A 264 -30.85 -21.95 -17.20
N LEU A 265 -29.89 -22.72 -16.68
CA LEU A 265 -29.71 -24.13 -17.06
C LEU A 265 -30.87 -25.03 -16.58
N LEU A 266 -31.45 -24.75 -15.42
CA LEU A 266 -32.62 -25.48 -14.90
C LEU A 266 -33.94 -25.04 -15.54
N SER A 267 -33.99 -23.83 -16.12
CA SER A 267 -35.18 -23.29 -16.79
C SER A 267 -35.25 -23.68 -18.27
N ARG A 268 -34.21 -24.29 -18.84
CA ARG A 268 -34.31 -24.89 -20.17
C ARG A 268 -35.22 -26.13 -20.09
N PRO A 269 -36.35 -26.15 -20.82
CA PRO A 269 -37.18 -27.35 -20.86
C PRO A 269 -36.34 -28.50 -21.41
N HIS A 270 -36.32 -29.61 -20.68
CA HIS A 270 -35.78 -30.88 -21.14
C HIS A 270 -36.56 -31.29 -22.40
N GLU A 271 -36.07 -30.91 -23.59
CA GLU A 271 -36.45 -31.61 -24.81
C GLU A 271 -35.83 -33.00 -24.73
N PHE A 272 -36.61 -33.91 -24.14
CA PHE A 272 -36.40 -35.34 -24.22
C PHE A 272 -36.55 -35.72 -25.70
N GLN A 273 -35.42 -35.82 -26.40
CA GLN A 273 -35.39 -36.23 -27.80
C GLN A 273 -35.78 -37.72 -27.88
N ALA A 274 -37.09 -37.98 -27.94
CA ALA A 274 -37.64 -39.29 -28.20
C ALA A 274 -37.24 -39.70 -29.62
N ARG A 275 -36.42 -40.73 -29.72
CA ARG A 275 -36.05 -41.40 -30.97
C ARG A 275 -37.28 -42.19 -31.46
N PRO A 276 -37.88 -41.91 -32.63
CA PRO A 276 -38.92 -42.79 -33.14
C PRO A 276 -38.26 -44.05 -33.70
N ARG A 277 -38.75 -45.19 -33.23
CA ARG A 277 -38.52 -46.52 -33.78
C ARG A 277 -39.76 -46.82 -34.62
N ASP A 278 -39.68 -46.74 -35.93
CA ASP A 278 -40.66 -47.37 -36.81
C ASP A 278 -39.92 -48.07 -37.95
N SER A 279 -40.05 -49.39 -37.90
CA SER A 279 -39.66 -50.37 -38.89
C SER A 279 -40.82 -50.64 -39.83
N GLU A 280 -40.44 -50.89 -41.09
CA GLU A 280 -41.07 -51.81 -42.04
C GLU A 280 -42.23 -51.36 -42.96
N THR A 281 -41.90 -51.45 -44.26
CA THR A 281 -42.64 -52.06 -45.38
C THR A 281 -43.85 -51.34 -45.97
N ALA A 282 -43.79 -50.98 -47.26
CA ALA A 282 -44.08 -51.88 -48.40
C ALA A 282 -44.12 -51.08 -49.73
N CYS A 283 -43.65 -51.72 -50.81
CA CYS A 283 -44.16 -51.73 -52.21
C CYS A 283 -44.59 -50.39 -52.86
N GLU A 284 -44.29 -50.05 -54.11
CA GLU A 284 -44.06 -50.82 -55.33
C GLU A 284 -43.75 -49.80 -56.45
N SER A 285 -43.01 -50.21 -57.50
CA SER A 285 -43.14 -49.81 -58.93
C SER A 285 -43.15 -48.31 -59.33
N ASP A 286 -42.62 -47.83 -60.44
CA ASP A 286 -41.86 -48.35 -61.58
C ASP A 286 -41.50 -47.12 -62.43
N GLU A 287 -40.41 -47.25 -63.22
CA GLU A 287 -40.14 -46.63 -64.54
C GLU A 287 -40.15 -45.08 -64.68
N ALA A 288 -39.18 -44.42 -65.32
CA ALA A 288 -38.16 -44.81 -66.30
C ALA A 288 -36.97 -43.81 -66.26
#